data_AF-A0A7S2G6Q7-F1
#
_entry.id   AF-A0A7S2G6Q7-F1
#
_cell.length_a   1.000
_cell.length_b   1.000
_cell.length_c   1.000
_cell.angle_alpha   90.00
_cell.angle_beta   90.00
_cell.angle_gamma   90.00
#
_symmetry.space_group_name_H-M   'P 1'
#
loop_
_entity.id
_entity.type
_entity.pdbx_description
1 polymer ?
#
loop_
_entity_poly.entity_id
_entity_poly.type
_entity_poly.pdbx_seq_one_letter_code
_entity_poly.pdbx_strand_id
1 'polypeptide(L)'
;EDVHLLDNRAAMDVFVGELLKLHRGQGQEILWRDRAQCPTEEQYRSMVLDKTGGLFRLAVGLMESLVVNPDTTESNGGGEGGGKPAKDYTALLDKLALYFQIRDDYINLLSDAYMKSKSFCEDLTEGKFSFPIIHAVRTVPQDTRLLNILKQRTEDVRIKLHAVEFMRSVGSFDYTRATLRRLGEEVQEEITALGGHPQLMALFNELDSQITEPDDVRGPAEKESSSISSSILTQVTAVPDMPVPLTENADRADSL
;
A
#
# COMPACT_ATOMS: atom_id res chain seq x y z
N GLU A 1 17.68 -24.84 -0.82
CA GLU A 1 18.88 -25.67 -1.03
C GLU A 1 20.15 -24.82 -0.90
N ASP A 2 20.20 -23.63 -1.49
CA ASP A 2 21.40 -22.77 -1.49
C ASP A 2 21.92 -22.32 -0.11
N VAL A 3 21.05 -22.06 0.87
CA VAL A 3 21.51 -21.66 2.22
C VAL A 3 22.25 -22.79 2.94
N HIS A 4 21.94 -24.06 2.64
CA HIS A 4 22.72 -25.19 3.16
C HIS A 4 24.15 -25.20 2.60
N LEU A 5 24.38 -24.65 1.41
CA LEU A 5 25.70 -24.58 0.78
C LEU A 5 26.61 -23.55 1.45
N LEU A 6 26.07 -22.66 2.29
CA LEU A 6 26.86 -21.70 3.06
C LEU A 6 27.65 -22.36 4.21
N ASP A 7 27.34 -23.61 4.56
CA ASP A 7 27.97 -24.40 5.63
C ASP A 7 28.11 -23.63 6.96
N ASN A 8 27.11 -22.78 7.26
CA ASN A 8 27.10 -21.89 8.41
C ASN A 8 25.81 -22.09 9.21
N ARG A 9 25.94 -22.61 10.43
CA ARG A 9 24.80 -22.89 11.32
C ARG A 9 24.03 -21.62 11.69
N ALA A 10 24.73 -20.52 11.96
CA ALA A 10 24.09 -19.25 12.28
C ALA A 10 23.26 -18.72 11.10
N ALA A 11 23.77 -18.86 9.87
CA ALA A 11 23.04 -18.51 8.66
C ALA A 11 21.74 -19.34 8.51
N MET A 12 21.80 -20.64 8.84
CA MET A 12 20.62 -21.51 8.82
C MET A 12 19.59 -21.13 9.89
N ASP A 13 20.04 -20.80 11.11
CA ASP A 13 19.16 -20.39 12.19
C ASP A 13 18.45 -19.06 11.86
N VAL A 14 19.17 -18.09 11.27
CA VAL A 14 18.59 -16.85 10.73
C VAL A 14 17.56 -17.17 9.65
N PHE A 15 17.91 -18.02 8.68
CA PHE A 15 17.02 -18.39 7.59
C PHE A 15 15.71 -18.98 8.10
N VAL A 16 15.78 -20.04 8.92
CA VAL A 16 14.58 -20.70 9.45
C VAL A 16 13.77 -19.75 10.33
N GLY A 17 14.43 -18.97 11.19
CA GLY A 17 13.78 -18.03 12.09
C GLY A 17 12.97 -16.96 11.34
N GLU A 18 13.57 -16.32 10.35
CA GLU A 18 12.90 -15.26 9.59
C GLU A 18 11.85 -15.81 8.61
N LEU A 19 12.04 -17.00 8.02
CA LEU A 19 10.98 -17.64 7.21
C LEU A 19 9.72 -17.95 8.05
N LEU A 20 9.89 -18.41 9.29
CA LEU A 20 8.75 -18.67 10.17
C LEU A 20 7.99 -17.38 10.51
N LYS A 21 8.69 -16.26 10.75
CA LYS A 21 8.05 -14.95 10.95
C LYS A 21 7.28 -14.50 9.71
N LEU A 22 7.88 -14.63 8.52
CA LEU A 22 7.24 -14.28 7.26
C LEU A 22 5.90 -15.00 7.08
N HIS A 23 5.88 -16.32 7.32
CA HIS A 23 4.64 -17.11 7.21
C HIS A 23 3.60 -16.74 8.29
N ARG A 24 4.03 -16.37 9.50
CA ARG A 24 3.11 -15.89 10.54
C ARG A 24 2.46 -14.56 10.13
N GLY A 25 3.24 -13.60 9.64
CA GLY A 25 2.73 -12.32 9.14
C GLY A 25 1.73 -12.53 8.00
N GLN A 26 2.10 -13.33 7.00
CA GLN A 26 1.22 -13.65 5.88
C GLN A 26 -0.06 -14.37 6.32
N GLY A 27 0.05 -15.33 7.25
CA GLY A 27 -1.11 -16.04 7.79
C GLY A 27 -2.07 -15.12 8.55
N GLN A 28 -1.55 -14.13 9.27
CA GLN A 28 -2.35 -13.15 10.00
C GLN A 28 -3.12 -12.22 9.05
N GLU A 29 -2.50 -11.75 7.97
CA GLU A 29 -3.16 -10.96 6.92
C GLU A 29 -4.30 -11.75 6.26
N ILE A 30 -4.04 -13.00 5.88
CA ILE A 30 -5.04 -13.91 5.29
C ILE A 30 -6.20 -14.15 6.26
N LEU A 31 -5.90 -14.37 7.55
CA LEU A 31 -6.90 -14.60 8.58
C LEU A 31 -7.88 -13.43 8.71
N TRP A 32 -7.36 -12.20 8.75
CA TRP A 32 -8.19 -10.99 8.83
C TRP A 32 -9.06 -10.84 7.59
N ARG A 33 -8.47 -10.97 6.40
CA ARG A 33 -9.16 -10.91 5.10
C ARG A 33 -10.30 -11.93 5.02
N ASP A 34 -10.03 -13.19 5.32
CA ASP A 34 -11.00 -14.28 5.14
C ASP A 34 -12.10 -14.28 6.22
N ARG A 35 -11.82 -13.72 7.41
CA ARG A 35 -12.83 -13.49 8.46
C ARG A 35 -13.53 -12.13 8.35
N ALA A 36 -13.12 -11.29 7.40
CA ALA A 36 -13.55 -9.90 7.29
C ALA A 36 -13.45 -9.13 8.62
N GLN A 37 -12.38 -9.40 9.38
CA GLN A 37 -12.11 -8.79 10.67
C GLN A 37 -11.01 -7.73 10.50
N CYS A 38 -11.40 -6.46 10.53
CA CYS A 38 -10.44 -5.37 10.43
C CYS A 38 -9.49 -5.36 11.65
N PRO A 39 -8.17 -5.41 11.46
CA PRO A 39 -7.21 -5.27 12.56
C PRO A 39 -7.20 -3.85 13.14
N THR A 40 -6.53 -3.67 14.28
CA THR A 40 -6.05 -2.34 14.71
C THR A 40 -4.80 -1.95 13.90
N GLU A 41 -4.44 -0.67 13.94
CA GLU A 41 -3.22 -0.22 13.28
C GLU A 41 -1.97 -0.89 13.89
N GLU A 42 -1.93 -1.05 15.21
CA GLU A 42 -0.82 -1.70 15.92
C GLU A 42 -0.68 -3.16 15.51
N GLN A 43 -1.80 -3.86 15.37
CA GLN A 43 -1.83 -5.24 14.88
C GLN A 43 -1.29 -5.31 13.44
N TYR A 44 -1.75 -4.41 12.56
CA TYR A 44 -1.22 -4.31 11.20
C TYR A 44 0.30 -4.07 11.22
N ARG A 45 0.80 -3.10 12.00
CA ARG A 45 2.23 -2.81 12.11
C ARG A 45 3.01 -4.04 12.54
N SER A 46 2.55 -4.76 13.58
CA SER A 46 3.19 -6.00 14.03
C SER A 46 3.22 -7.07 12.93
N MET A 47 2.14 -7.22 12.18
CA MET A 47 2.08 -8.16 11.05
C MET A 47 3.09 -7.80 9.96
N VAL A 48 3.21 -6.51 9.63
CA VAL A 48 4.19 -6.02 8.63
C VAL A 48 5.62 -6.29 9.07
N LEU A 49 5.94 -6.11 10.37
CA LEU A 49 7.27 -6.43 10.89
C LEU A 49 7.62 -7.91 10.77
N ASP A 50 6.63 -8.80 10.89
CA ASP A 50 6.81 -10.24 10.66
C ASP A 50 6.93 -10.58 9.15
N LYS A 51 6.05 -10.03 8.31
CA LYS A 51 5.96 -10.30 6.86
C LYS A 51 7.09 -9.65 6.08
N THR A 52 7.12 -8.32 6.05
CA THR A 52 8.05 -7.51 5.24
C THR A 52 9.38 -7.33 5.97
N GLY A 53 9.33 -7.13 7.29
CA GLY A 53 10.54 -7.04 8.12
C GLY A 53 11.33 -8.35 8.14
N GLY A 54 10.65 -9.50 8.02
CA GLY A 54 11.28 -10.81 7.92
C GLY A 54 12.25 -10.92 6.74
N LEU A 55 11.91 -10.38 5.57
CA LEU A 55 12.80 -10.39 4.40
C LEU A 55 14.01 -9.47 4.58
N PHE A 56 13.83 -8.28 5.15
CA PHE A 56 14.93 -7.36 5.45
C PHE A 56 15.91 -7.96 6.46
N ARG A 57 15.39 -8.50 7.57
CA ARG A 57 16.20 -9.17 8.60
C ARG A 57 16.86 -10.44 8.08
N LEU A 58 16.21 -11.18 7.18
CA LEU A 58 16.84 -12.33 6.52
C LEU A 58 18.06 -11.90 5.71
N ALA A 59 17.92 -10.89 4.86
CA ALA A 59 19.02 -10.42 4.01
C ALA A 59 20.20 -9.91 4.84
N VAL A 60 19.94 -9.02 5.81
CA VAL A 60 20.99 -8.45 6.68
C VAL A 60 21.58 -9.51 7.60
N GLY A 61 20.75 -10.34 8.24
CA GLY A 61 21.22 -11.39 9.15
C GLY A 61 22.07 -12.45 8.45
N LEU A 62 21.76 -12.78 7.19
CA LEU A 62 22.63 -13.65 6.37
C LEU A 62 23.98 -12.98 6.11
N MET A 63 24.00 -11.70 5.71
CA MET A 63 25.27 -10.96 5.51
C MET A 63 26.09 -10.90 6.80
N GLU A 64 25.47 -10.61 7.94
CA GLU A 64 26.14 -10.58 9.25
C GLU A 64 26.71 -11.94 9.62
N SER A 65 25.95 -13.02 9.42
CA SER A 65 26.40 -14.39 9.72
C SER A 65 27.62 -14.83 8.90
N LEU A 66 27.82 -14.26 7.71
CA LEU A 66 28.95 -14.58 6.82
C LEU A 66 30.17 -13.68 7.05
N VAL A 67 29.98 -12.48 7.61
CA VAL A 67 31.07 -11.56 7.97
C VAL A 67 31.70 -11.96 9.30
N VAL A 68 30.91 -12.53 10.23
CA VAL A 68 31.42 -13.08 11.49
C VAL A 68 32.09 -14.43 11.20
N ASN A 69 33.41 -14.42 11.01
CA ASN A 69 34.19 -15.64 10.84
C ASN A 69 34.15 -16.50 12.13
N PRO A 70 33.82 -17.80 12.05
CA PRO A 70 33.96 -18.72 13.18
C PRO A 70 35.43 -18.99 13.55
N ASP A 71 36.38 -18.66 12.68
CA ASP A 71 37.83 -18.86 12.90
C ASP A 71 38.48 -17.79 13.79
N THR A 72 37.75 -16.71 14.10
CA THR A 72 38.02 -15.91 15.31
C THR A 72 37.25 -16.54 16.46
N THR A 73 37.82 -17.60 17.01
CA THR A 73 37.44 -18.20 18.27
C THR A 73 37.64 -17.19 19.41
N GLU A 74 36.72 -16.26 19.56
CA GLU A 74 36.23 -15.93 20.89
C GLU A 74 34.96 -16.74 21.08
N SER A 75 35.17 -17.97 21.56
CA SER A 75 34.14 -18.78 22.17
C SER A 75 33.31 -17.91 23.10
N ASN A 76 32.02 -17.74 22.79
CA ASN A 76 30.99 -17.23 23.68
C ASN A 76 30.91 -18.15 24.91
N GLY A 77 31.81 -17.88 25.86
CA GLY A 77 31.92 -18.49 27.16
C GLY A 77 32.37 -17.42 28.14
N GLY A 78 31.42 -16.61 28.61
CA GLY A 78 31.51 -15.87 29.89
C GLY A 78 32.75 -15.02 30.17
N GLY A 79 33.38 -14.42 29.16
CA GLY A 79 34.56 -13.56 29.35
C GLY A 79 34.38 -12.18 28.71
N GLU A 80 34.66 -11.13 29.48
CA GLU A 80 34.80 -9.75 29.02
C GLU A 80 35.95 -9.65 27.99
N GLY A 81 35.66 -9.88 26.71
CA GLY A 81 36.57 -9.76 25.56
C GLY A 81 36.04 -8.72 24.57
N GLY A 82 36.85 -7.69 24.29
CA GLY A 82 36.48 -6.45 23.61
C GLY A 82 36.20 -6.54 22.10
N GLY A 83 35.28 -7.39 21.67
CA GLY A 83 34.69 -7.35 20.32
C GLY A 83 33.73 -6.16 20.18
N LYS A 84 33.87 -5.34 19.14
CA LYS A 84 32.94 -4.24 18.86
C LYS A 84 31.54 -4.84 18.66
N PRO A 85 30.50 -4.40 19.40
CA PRO A 85 29.16 -4.94 19.20
C PRO A 85 28.76 -4.75 17.74
N ALA A 86 28.18 -5.80 17.13
CA ALA A 86 27.58 -5.69 15.81
C ALA A 86 26.62 -4.49 15.82
N LYS A 87 26.68 -3.65 14.79
CA LYS A 87 25.78 -2.49 14.70
C LYS A 87 24.35 -3.03 14.65
N ASP A 88 23.49 -2.54 15.52
CA ASP A 88 22.08 -2.92 15.51
C ASP A 88 21.34 -2.19 14.38
N TYR A 89 20.96 -2.94 13.35
CA TYR A 89 20.19 -2.42 12.22
C TYR A 89 18.67 -2.56 12.41
N THR A 90 18.21 -3.16 13.51
CA THR A 90 16.79 -3.53 13.72
C THR A 90 15.86 -2.33 13.53
N ALA A 91 16.20 -1.19 14.13
CA ALA A 91 15.39 0.03 14.05
C ALA A 91 15.26 0.57 12.62
N LEU A 92 16.31 0.47 11.79
CA LEU A 92 16.28 0.85 10.39
C LEU A 92 15.43 -0.13 9.57
N LEU A 93 15.63 -1.44 9.77
CA LEU A 93 14.93 -2.47 9.01
C LEU A 93 13.43 -2.49 9.30
N ASP A 94 13.03 -2.28 10.55
CA ASP A 94 11.62 -2.21 10.94
C ASP A 94 10.93 -0.99 10.32
N LYS A 95 11.60 0.17 10.28
CA LYS A 95 11.07 1.37 9.63
C LYS A 95 10.98 1.23 8.11
N LEU A 96 12.01 0.66 7.47
CA LEU A 96 11.96 0.34 6.05
C LEU A 96 10.82 -0.62 5.73
N ALA A 97 10.63 -1.68 6.52
CA ALA A 97 9.54 -2.64 6.34
C ALA A 97 8.16 -1.98 6.40
N LEU A 98 7.93 -1.14 7.41
CA LEU A 98 6.69 -0.39 7.56
C LEU A 98 6.47 0.59 6.41
N TYR A 99 7.50 1.36 6.06
CA TYR A 99 7.44 2.31 4.97
C TYR A 99 7.10 1.63 3.64
N PHE A 100 7.80 0.56 3.29
CA PHE A 100 7.57 -0.14 2.01
C PHE A 100 6.20 -0.79 1.92
N GLN A 101 5.71 -1.42 3.00
CA GLN A 101 4.39 -2.03 2.97
C GLN A 101 3.26 -1.00 2.91
N ILE A 102 3.36 0.09 3.67
CA ILE A 102 2.34 1.16 3.65
C ILE A 102 2.36 1.87 2.29
N ARG A 103 3.53 2.05 1.69
CA ARG A 103 3.69 2.60 0.34
C ARG A 103 3.03 1.72 -0.72
N ASP A 104 3.27 0.41 -0.66
CA ASP A 104 2.64 -0.56 -1.58
C ASP A 104 1.11 -0.52 -1.46
N ASP A 105 0.59 -0.57 -0.24
CA ASP A 105 -0.83 -0.44 0.08
C ASP A 105 -1.44 0.88 -0.44
N TYR A 106 -0.68 1.98 -0.37
CA TYR A 106 -1.09 3.30 -0.86
C TYR A 106 -1.17 3.34 -2.39
N ILE A 107 -0.12 2.87 -3.07
CA ILE A 107 -0.03 2.87 -4.54
C ILE A 107 -1.08 1.95 -5.16
N ASN A 108 -1.36 0.80 -4.54
CA ASN A 108 -2.40 -0.14 -4.98
C ASN A 108 -3.77 0.53 -5.16
N LEU A 109 -4.08 1.53 -4.31
CA LEU A 109 -5.38 2.19 -4.26
C LEU A 109 -5.47 3.52 -5.01
N LEU A 110 -4.35 4.14 -5.37
CA LEU A 110 -4.33 5.49 -5.97
C LEU A 110 -3.87 5.57 -7.41
N SER A 111 -3.31 4.49 -7.96
CA SER A 111 -2.77 4.52 -9.31
C SER A 111 -3.87 4.78 -10.35
N ASP A 112 -4.07 6.06 -10.70
CA ASP A 112 -4.90 6.51 -11.84
C ASP A 112 -4.34 5.94 -13.16
N ALA A 113 -3.03 5.66 -13.21
CA ALA A 113 -2.38 4.94 -14.31
C ALA A 113 -2.90 3.50 -14.47
N TYR A 114 -3.49 2.90 -13.43
CA TYR A 114 -4.09 1.55 -13.46
C TYR A 114 -5.56 1.54 -13.87
N MET A 115 -6.21 2.69 -14.07
CA MET A 115 -7.55 2.73 -14.68
C MET A 115 -7.59 2.09 -16.08
N LYS A 116 -6.42 1.93 -16.74
CA LYS A 116 -6.27 1.28 -18.05
C LYS A 116 -5.79 -0.18 -18.00
N SER A 117 -5.48 -0.74 -16.83
CA SER A 117 -5.04 -2.13 -16.71
C SER A 117 -6.04 -2.99 -15.93
N LYS A 118 -5.98 -4.31 -16.13
CA LYS A 118 -6.87 -5.33 -15.55
C LYS A 118 -6.69 -5.52 -14.03
N SER A 119 -6.06 -4.57 -13.33
CA SER A 119 -5.48 -4.71 -12.00
C SER A 119 -5.77 -3.53 -11.05
N PHE A 120 -6.79 -2.72 -11.33
CA PHE A 120 -7.14 -1.53 -10.54
C PHE A 120 -7.62 -1.90 -9.13
N CYS A 121 -6.99 -1.37 -8.08
CA CYS A 121 -7.33 -1.63 -6.67
C CYS A 121 -7.49 -3.12 -6.33
N GLU A 122 -6.46 -3.92 -6.59
CA GLU A 122 -6.49 -5.36 -6.28
C GLU A 122 -6.72 -5.65 -4.80
N ASP A 123 -6.27 -4.78 -3.88
CA ASP A 123 -6.54 -4.96 -2.45
C ASP A 123 -8.05 -5.02 -2.16
N LEU A 124 -8.88 -4.28 -2.92
CA LEU A 124 -10.34 -4.34 -2.81
C LEU A 124 -10.92 -5.64 -3.37
N THR A 125 -10.34 -6.18 -4.46
CA THR A 125 -10.74 -7.47 -5.03
C THR A 125 -10.35 -8.63 -4.11
N GLU A 126 -9.18 -8.58 -3.50
CA GLU A 126 -8.76 -9.59 -2.52
C GLU A 126 -9.59 -9.49 -1.23
N GLY A 127 -10.12 -8.30 -0.92
CA GLY A 127 -10.74 -7.97 0.37
C GLY A 127 -9.70 -7.73 1.47
N LYS A 128 -8.48 -7.36 1.08
CA LYS A 128 -7.34 -7.14 1.98
C LYS A 128 -7.57 -5.89 2.84
N PHE A 129 -7.18 -5.98 4.11
CA PHE A 129 -7.15 -4.83 5.01
C PHE A 129 -5.81 -4.11 4.89
N SER A 130 -5.64 -3.32 3.84
CA SER A 130 -4.46 -2.47 3.65
C SER A 130 -4.52 -1.21 4.51
N PHE A 131 -3.38 -0.53 4.71
CA PHE A 131 -3.27 0.59 5.65
C PHE A 131 -4.36 1.68 5.46
N PRO A 132 -4.65 2.18 4.25
CA PRO A 132 -5.69 3.20 4.06
C PRO A 132 -7.11 2.64 4.31
N ILE A 133 -7.34 1.36 4.03
CA ILE A 133 -8.61 0.67 4.26
C ILE A 133 -8.86 0.50 5.75
N ILE A 134 -7.83 0.08 6.52
CA ILE A 134 -7.90 -0.04 7.98
C ILE A 134 -8.28 1.31 8.58
N HIS A 135 -7.61 2.39 8.19
CA HIS A 135 -7.95 3.73 8.66
C HIS A 135 -9.42 4.07 8.34
N ALA A 136 -9.86 3.87 7.09
CA ALA A 136 -11.24 4.20 6.70
C ALA A 136 -12.30 3.46 7.51
N VAL A 137 -12.14 2.14 7.69
CA VAL A 137 -13.06 1.30 8.47
C VAL A 137 -13.10 1.75 9.93
N ARG A 138 -11.95 2.11 10.50
CA ARG A 138 -11.86 2.46 11.93
C ARG A 138 -12.28 3.89 12.24
N THR A 139 -12.14 4.82 11.30
CA THR A 139 -12.55 6.22 11.46
C THR A 139 -14.07 6.36 11.53
N VAL A 140 -14.82 5.53 10.79
CA VAL A 140 -16.30 5.55 10.80
C VAL A 140 -16.85 4.14 11.06
N PRO A 141 -16.72 3.60 12.29
CA PRO A 141 -17.00 2.17 12.56
C PRO A 141 -18.48 1.79 12.41
N GLN A 142 -19.39 2.77 12.42
CA GLN A 142 -20.82 2.55 12.18
C GLN A 142 -21.15 2.36 10.69
N ASP A 143 -20.24 2.78 9.82
CA ASP A 143 -20.41 2.69 8.38
C ASP A 143 -19.80 1.40 7.84
N THR A 144 -20.67 0.44 7.55
CA THR A 144 -20.24 -0.89 7.08
C THR A 144 -20.06 -0.97 5.57
N ARG A 145 -20.21 0.14 4.82
CA ARG A 145 -20.13 0.14 3.34
C ARG A 145 -18.82 -0.46 2.84
N LEU A 146 -17.69 0.04 3.35
CA LEU A 146 -16.37 -0.44 2.93
C LEU A 146 -16.15 -1.91 3.30
N LEU A 147 -16.55 -2.34 4.50
CA LEU A 147 -16.48 -3.75 4.91
C LEU A 147 -17.31 -4.67 4.01
N ASN A 148 -18.50 -4.23 3.60
CA ASN A 148 -19.34 -5.00 2.69
C ASN A 148 -18.73 -5.09 1.29
N ILE A 149 -18.07 -4.03 0.80
CA ILE A 149 -17.35 -4.06 -0.47
C ILE A 149 -16.18 -5.05 -0.42
N LEU A 150 -15.37 -5.04 0.64
CA LEU A 150 -14.26 -6.00 0.80
C LEU A 150 -14.75 -7.46 0.80
N LYS A 151 -15.88 -7.73 1.46
CA LYS A 151 -16.49 -9.07 1.48
C LYS A 151 -16.97 -9.53 0.11
N GLN A 152 -17.35 -8.61 -0.77
CA GLN A 152 -17.82 -8.96 -2.11
C GLN A 152 -16.69 -9.44 -3.01
N ARG A 153 -15.43 -9.08 -2.73
CA ARG A 153 -14.28 -9.41 -3.58
C ARG A 153 -14.52 -9.06 -5.05
N THR A 154 -15.10 -7.87 -5.25
CA THR A 154 -15.64 -7.46 -6.55
C THR A 154 -14.54 -7.08 -7.54
N GLU A 155 -14.79 -7.33 -8.81
CA GLU A 155 -14.01 -6.82 -9.94
C GLU A 155 -14.68 -5.57 -10.57
N ASP A 156 -15.89 -5.17 -10.14
CA ASP A 156 -16.60 -4.01 -10.71
C ASP A 156 -15.88 -2.70 -10.34
N VAL A 157 -15.33 -2.06 -11.37
CA VAL A 157 -14.60 -0.79 -11.29
C VAL A 157 -15.42 0.32 -10.62
N ARG A 158 -16.73 0.38 -10.82
CA ARG A 158 -17.58 1.42 -10.21
C ARG A 158 -17.70 1.23 -8.70
N ILE A 159 -17.76 -0.02 -8.25
CA ILE A 159 -17.80 -0.33 -6.81
C ILE A 159 -16.45 0.02 -6.19
N LYS A 160 -15.33 -0.30 -6.87
CA LYS A 160 -13.98 0.08 -6.43
C LYS A 160 -13.82 1.61 -6.34
N LEU A 161 -14.26 2.36 -7.34
CA LEU A 161 -14.26 3.83 -7.33
C LEU A 161 -15.11 4.39 -6.18
N HIS A 162 -16.27 3.80 -5.91
CA HIS A 162 -17.10 4.22 -4.77
C HIS A 162 -16.40 4.01 -3.43
N ALA A 163 -15.69 2.89 -3.26
CA ALA A 163 -14.88 2.63 -2.06
C ALA A 163 -13.74 3.65 -1.91
N VAL A 164 -12.99 3.91 -2.99
CA VAL A 164 -11.91 4.91 -3.01
C VAL A 164 -12.43 6.31 -2.66
N GLU A 165 -13.57 6.72 -3.22
CA GLU A 165 -14.16 8.03 -2.92
C GLU A 165 -14.61 8.12 -1.44
N PHE A 166 -15.20 7.06 -0.90
CA PHE A 166 -15.49 7.00 0.52
C PHE A 166 -14.21 7.14 1.38
N MET A 167 -13.15 6.41 1.05
CA MET A 167 -11.86 6.49 1.75
C MET A 167 -11.25 7.89 1.68
N ARG A 168 -11.40 8.59 0.55
CA ARG A 168 -11.00 9.99 0.39
C ARG A 168 -11.82 10.90 1.29
N SER A 169 -13.14 10.73 1.34
CA SER A 169 -14.04 11.55 2.16
C SER A 169 -13.78 11.47 3.67
N VAL A 170 -13.20 10.36 4.15
CA VAL A 170 -12.81 10.17 5.56
C VAL A 170 -11.32 10.42 5.83
N GLY A 171 -10.58 10.96 4.86
CA GLY A 171 -9.19 11.40 5.01
C GLY A 171 -8.14 10.28 5.04
N SER A 172 -8.47 9.05 4.61
CA SER A 172 -7.52 7.92 4.69
C SER A 172 -6.26 8.09 3.87
N PHE A 173 -6.35 8.70 2.69
CA PHE A 173 -5.18 8.92 1.85
C PHE A 173 -4.26 10.00 2.43
N ASP A 174 -4.83 11.03 3.05
CA ASP A 174 -4.06 12.11 3.68
C ASP A 174 -3.35 11.60 4.92
N TYR A 175 -4.04 10.80 5.74
CA TYR A 175 -3.46 10.10 6.88
C TYR A 175 -2.31 9.17 6.47
N THR A 176 -2.49 8.43 5.37
CA THR A 176 -1.47 7.54 4.84
C THR A 176 -0.24 8.31 4.35
N ARG A 177 -0.43 9.41 3.60
CA ARG A 177 0.68 10.29 3.17
C ARG A 177 1.44 10.88 4.35
N ALA A 178 0.73 11.39 5.37
CA ALA A 178 1.36 11.92 6.57
C ALA A 178 2.18 10.84 7.30
N THR A 179 1.67 9.61 7.37
CA THR A 179 2.37 8.47 7.95
C THR A 179 3.63 8.11 7.15
N LEU A 180 3.55 8.10 5.82
CA LEU A 180 4.68 7.82 4.94
C LEU A 180 5.77 8.89 5.03
N ARG A 181 5.39 10.18 5.05
CA ARG A 181 6.34 11.29 5.25
C ARG A 181 7.10 11.13 6.56
N ARG A 182 6.39 10.93 7.68
CA ARG A 182 7.01 10.70 8.99
C ARG A 182 7.94 9.48 8.98
N LEU A 183 7.49 8.34 8.46
CA LEU A 183 8.34 7.14 8.37
C LEU A 183 9.56 7.38 7.48
N GLY A 184 9.43 8.14 6.40
CA GLY A 184 10.53 8.46 5.51
C GLY A 184 11.58 9.37 6.16
N GLU A 185 11.15 10.36 6.95
CA GLU A 185 12.05 11.16 7.79
C GLU A 185 12.80 10.26 8.79
N GLU A 186 12.06 9.40 9.52
CA GLU A 186 12.66 8.48 10.49
C GLU A 186 13.65 7.49 9.85
N VAL A 187 13.41 7.02 8.63
CA VAL A 187 14.36 6.17 7.88
C VAL A 187 15.65 6.94 7.57
N GLN A 188 15.54 8.17 7.10
CA GLN A 188 16.71 9.00 6.76
C GLN A 188 17.54 9.33 8.02
N GLU A 189 16.88 9.58 9.15
CA GLU A 189 17.51 9.77 10.45
C GLU A 189 18.29 8.53 10.88
N GLU A 190 17.70 7.33 10.79
CA GLU A 190 18.39 6.07 11.11
C GLU A 190 19.62 5.82 10.23
N ILE A 191 19.50 6.05 8.90
CA ILE A 191 20.63 5.91 7.97
C ILE A 191 21.77 6.85 8.40
N THR A 192 21.45 8.09 8.76
CA THR A 192 22.43 9.08 9.20
C THR A 192 23.06 8.68 10.54
N ALA A 193 22.26 8.24 11.51
CA ALA A 193 22.72 7.80 12.82
C ALA A 193 23.67 6.59 12.74
N LEU A 194 23.48 5.70 11.75
CA LEU A 194 24.35 4.55 11.50
C LEU A 194 25.67 4.89 10.78
N GLY A 195 25.90 6.17 10.47
CA GLY A 195 27.12 6.69 9.83
C GLY A 195 26.95 7.09 8.37
N GLY A 196 25.72 7.07 7.85
CA GLY A 196 25.39 7.46 6.48
C GLY A 196 25.74 6.39 5.43
N HIS A 197 24.93 6.31 4.38
CA HIS A 197 25.17 5.42 3.24
C HIS A 197 24.60 6.05 1.95
N PRO A 198 25.42 6.72 1.10
CA PRO A 198 24.92 7.50 -0.03
C PRO A 198 24.06 6.71 -1.03
N GLN A 199 24.43 5.47 -1.35
CA GLN A 199 23.67 4.64 -2.28
C GLN A 199 22.31 4.21 -1.71
N LEU A 200 22.25 3.85 -0.42
CA LEU A 200 20.99 3.51 0.25
C LEU A 200 20.08 4.74 0.34
N MET A 201 20.63 5.90 0.67
CA MET A 201 19.90 7.17 0.68
C MET A 201 19.34 7.51 -0.70
N ALA A 202 20.15 7.38 -1.76
CA ALA A 202 19.70 7.62 -3.13
C ALA A 202 18.59 6.64 -3.56
N LEU A 203 18.74 5.35 -3.24
CA LEU A 203 17.72 4.34 -3.50
C LEU A 203 16.41 4.66 -2.77
N PHE A 204 16.50 5.06 -1.50
CA PHE A 204 15.34 5.43 -0.70
C PHE A 204 14.61 6.65 -1.29
N ASN A 205 15.35 7.71 -1.60
CA ASN A 205 14.79 8.93 -2.17
C ASN A 205 14.12 8.70 -3.53
N GLU A 206 14.68 7.83 -4.38
CA GLU A 206 14.05 7.44 -5.64
C GLU A 206 12.68 6.78 -5.40
N LEU A 207 12.60 5.86 -4.43
CA LEU A 207 11.37 5.15 -4.10
C LEU A 207 10.32 6.09 -3.45
N ASP A 208 10.77 7.06 -2.66
CA ASP A 208 9.94 8.07 -2.00
C ASP A 208 9.35 9.11 -2.97
N SER A 209 10.11 9.47 -4.01
CA SER A 209 9.65 10.42 -5.06
C SER A 209 8.37 9.97 -5.78
N GLN A 210 8.06 8.67 -5.78
CA GLN A 210 6.87 8.11 -6.43
C GLN A 210 5.58 8.30 -5.62
N ILE A 211 5.67 8.78 -4.38
CA ILE A 211 4.53 9.05 -3.49
C ILE A 211 4.14 10.54 -3.56
N THR A 212 5.02 11.39 -4.08
CA THR A 212 4.84 12.84 -4.23
C THR A 212 4.22 13.17 -5.59
N GLU A 213 2.89 13.07 -5.69
CA GLU A 213 2.12 13.67 -6.80
C GLU A 213 2.05 15.21 -6.67
N PRO A 214 1.87 15.98 -7.76
CA PRO A 214 2.26 17.40 -7.89
C PRO A 214 1.49 18.44 -7.07
N ASP A 215 0.53 18.05 -6.25
CA ASP A 215 -0.29 19.01 -5.50
C ASP A 215 0.49 19.72 -4.37
N ASP A 216 1.65 19.19 -3.96
CA ASP A 216 2.58 19.87 -3.04
C ASP A 216 3.27 21.10 -3.68
N VAL A 217 3.15 21.32 -5.00
CA VAL A 217 3.69 22.50 -5.70
C VAL A 217 2.66 23.65 -5.79
N ARG A 218 1.40 23.43 -5.40
CA ARG A 218 0.43 24.53 -5.28
C ARG A 218 0.54 25.20 -3.91
N GLY A 219 1.58 26.03 -3.78
CA GLY A 219 1.62 27.09 -2.78
C GLY A 219 0.41 28.04 -2.90
N PRO A 220 0.11 28.83 -1.85
CA PRO A 220 -1.18 29.51 -1.71
C PRO A 220 -1.28 30.72 -2.66
N ALA A 221 -2.03 30.57 -3.73
CA ALA A 221 -2.51 31.64 -4.60
C ALA A 221 -3.81 31.13 -5.25
N GLU A 222 -4.99 31.74 -5.18
CA GLU A 222 -5.47 33.04 -4.70
C GLU A 222 -6.94 32.84 -4.27
N LYS A 223 -7.38 33.61 -3.25
CA LYS A 223 -8.80 33.89 -3.05
C LYS A 223 -9.22 34.96 -4.06
N GLU A 224 -10.50 34.92 -4.44
CA GLU A 224 -11.24 35.77 -5.40
C GLU A 224 -11.14 35.27 -6.85
N SER A 225 -12.22 35.00 -7.59
CA SER A 225 -13.48 35.74 -7.66
C SER A 225 -14.72 34.84 -7.79
N SER A 226 -15.78 35.28 -7.14
CA SER A 226 -17.16 34.91 -7.45
C SER A 226 -17.56 35.37 -8.87
N SER A 227 -18.68 34.79 -9.34
CA SER A 227 -19.51 35.22 -10.49
C SER A 227 -19.17 34.62 -11.86
N ILE A 228 -20.25 34.24 -12.57
CA ILE A 228 -20.35 33.72 -13.95
C ILE A 228 -20.23 32.17 -14.02
N SER A 229 -21.24 31.36 -14.35
CA SER A 229 -22.57 31.63 -14.91
C SER A 229 -23.50 30.44 -14.64
N SER A 230 -24.57 30.68 -13.89
CA SER A 230 -25.81 29.88 -13.95
C SER A 230 -26.56 30.24 -15.24
N SER A 231 -26.22 29.63 -16.38
CA SER A 231 -26.95 29.87 -17.65
C SER A 231 -26.78 28.77 -18.71
N ILE A 232 -26.88 27.49 -18.33
CA ILE A 232 -27.14 26.42 -19.32
C ILE A 232 -28.23 25.49 -18.79
N LEU A 233 -29.44 26.03 -18.61
CA LEU A 233 -30.65 25.22 -18.53
C LEU A 233 -31.90 26.04 -18.86
N THR A 234 -32.00 26.61 -20.06
CA THR A 234 -33.30 26.95 -20.66
C THR A 234 -33.19 27.11 -22.18
N GLN A 235 -34.16 26.54 -22.90
CA GLN A 235 -34.56 26.82 -24.29
C GLN A 235 -33.80 26.12 -25.42
N VAL A 236 -34.32 24.97 -25.88
CA VAL A 236 -34.72 24.79 -27.29
C VAL A 236 -35.99 23.94 -27.34
N THR A 237 -37.15 24.61 -27.37
CA THR A 237 -38.40 24.09 -27.95
C THR A 237 -38.77 25.05 -29.08
N ALA A 238 -38.59 24.64 -30.34
CA ALA A 238 -39.36 25.15 -31.48
C ALA A 238 -38.99 24.35 -32.74
N VAL A 239 -39.99 23.63 -33.24
CA VAL A 239 -40.05 22.97 -34.56
C VAL A 239 -40.31 24.04 -35.63
N PRO A 240 -39.83 23.85 -36.86
CA PRO A 240 -40.58 24.27 -38.04
C PRO A 240 -40.94 23.09 -38.95
N ASP A 241 -42.06 23.31 -39.63
CA ASP A 241 -42.98 22.36 -40.25
C ASP A 241 -42.64 22.06 -41.74
N MET A 242 -43.33 21.04 -42.29
CA MET A 242 -43.59 20.72 -43.72
C MET A 242 -42.65 19.74 -44.48
N PRO A 243 -43.12 18.98 -45.51
CA PRO A 243 -44.50 18.53 -45.81
C PRO A 243 -44.65 17.00 -46.07
N VAL A 244 -45.90 16.56 -46.01
CA VAL A 244 -46.41 15.19 -46.27
C VAL A 244 -46.50 14.87 -47.77
N PRO A 245 -46.26 13.62 -48.19
CA PRO A 245 -46.94 13.03 -49.34
C PRO A 245 -47.95 11.94 -48.93
N LEU A 246 -49.09 11.99 -49.59
CA LEU A 246 -50.29 11.19 -49.39
C LEU A 246 -50.15 9.74 -49.91
N THR A 247 -50.57 8.81 -49.03
CA THR A 247 -51.38 7.59 -49.24
C THR A 247 -51.27 6.78 -50.54
N GLU A 248 -51.06 5.46 -50.39
CA GLU A 248 -52.00 4.47 -50.96
C GLU A 248 -51.94 3.12 -50.20
N ASN A 249 -53.13 2.54 -50.03
CA ASN A 249 -53.47 1.31 -49.30
C ASN A 249 -52.95 0.04 -49.99
N ALA A 250 -52.72 -1.03 -49.23
CA ALA A 250 -53.29 -2.36 -49.53
C ALA A 250 -53.09 -3.37 -48.39
N ASP A 251 -54.23 -3.98 -48.03
CA ASP A 251 -54.42 -5.21 -47.28
C ASP A 251 -53.50 -6.39 -47.67
N ARG A 252 -53.17 -7.22 -46.67
CA ARG A 252 -53.29 -8.71 -46.62
C ARG A 252 -52.31 -9.26 -45.57
N ALA A 253 -52.77 -9.85 -44.47
CA ALA A 253 -53.26 -11.23 -44.34
C ALA A 253 -52.17 -12.31 -44.57
N ASP A 254 -52.07 -13.18 -43.56
CA ASP A 254 -51.67 -14.60 -43.61
C ASP A 254 -50.18 -15.03 -43.52
N SER A 255 -49.95 -15.80 -42.44
CA SER A 255 -49.28 -17.12 -42.41
C SER A 255 -47.83 -17.27 -41.92
N LEU A 256 -47.73 -18.12 -40.88
CA LEU A 256 -46.63 -18.94 -40.34
C LEU A 256 -45.61 -18.27 -39.39
#